data_AF-W6NGH7-F1
#
_entry.id   AF-W6NGH7-F1
#
_cell.length_a   1.000
_cell.length_b   1.000
_cell.length_c   1.000
_cell.angle_alpha   90.00
_cell.angle_beta   90.00
_cell.angle_gamma   90.00
#
_symmetry.space_group_name_H-M   'P 1'
#
loop_
_entity.id
_entity.type
_entity.pdbx_description
1 polymer ?
#
loop_
_entity_poly.entity_id
_entity_poly.type
_entity_poly.pdbx_seq_one_letter_code
_entity_poly.pdbx_strand_id
1 'polypeptide(L)'
;MNKKDLSDIRKEFKIDSYALPIKEVYSVYLKKDNGQIITNELTPFEMMDIETRELYLNNFKKVVTGTIDSKIFELDFKNQNLEENLQEGTQNILYSALSEKKSIPDFADKIVDKIRDNFNYDTDIVINFIKSEYYRGNKKSKSQDENVEDYIQAIEFILCSVNKVDVPKKVLKFDYSEMKFKSNSILDVTINLNSPLDGFVFPSFSSEYVDVNKLIYYSHKAKQINDAFVQGVLDCNMKPTAVEEKESFTAIIQTAVENEIKPEVMQQIYENINEKLEYENEDDEEPKVDMKEVVNILSQSGIEKPELVKNAFEEVCGGDYEFKVKNIVPDFERRSVKIENDNINITITPGNLNTVKQIRDKDGRKCLLIVLNEDVTIDGLNIETENQNY
;
A
#
# COMPACT_ATOMS: atom_id res chain seq x y z
N MET A 1 -7.25 8.98 -3.01
CA MET A 1 -5.85 9.44 -3.20
C MET A 1 -5.11 8.50 -4.12
N ASN A 2 -4.59 9.02 -5.23
CA ASN A 2 -3.73 8.25 -6.12
C ASN A 2 -2.24 8.38 -5.72
N LYS A 3 -1.36 7.72 -6.49
CA LYS A 3 0.10 7.72 -6.26
C LYS A 3 0.70 9.13 -6.28
N LYS A 4 0.16 10.03 -7.09
CA LYS A 4 0.63 11.40 -7.23
C LYS A 4 0.23 12.22 -6.01
N ASP A 5 -1.02 12.13 -5.56
CA ASP A 5 -1.49 12.82 -4.36
C ASP A 5 -0.66 12.41 -3.13
N LEU A 6 -0.43 11.10 -2.95
CA LEU A 6 0.43 10.58 -1.89
C LEU A 6 1.86 11.11 -2.02
N SER A 7 2.41 11.15 -3.23
CA SER A 7 3.76 11.68 -3.42
C SER A 7 3.87 13.18 -3.21
N ASP A 8 2.80 13.94 -3.47
CA ASP A 8 2.79 15.40 -3.32
C ASP A 8 2.71 15.77 -1.83
N ILE A 9 1.76 15.22 -1.06
CA ILE A 9 1.70 15.45 0.39
C ILE A 9 2.98 14.97 1.10
N ARG A 10 3.55 13.84 0.66
CA ARG A 10 4.78 13.27 1.24
C ARG A 10 5.97 14.21 1.15
N LYS A 11 6.06 15.05 0.12
CA LYS A 11 7.16 16.03 -0.03
C LYS A 11 7.05 17.18 0.96
N GLU A 12 5.86 17.43 1.48
CA GLU A 12 5.59 18.54 2.40
C GLU A 12 5.80 18.20 3.88
N PHE A 13 6.00 16.92 4.22
CA PHE A 13 6.57 16.53 5.53
C PHE A 13 8.07 16.85 5.59
N LYS A 14 8.38 18.14 5.72
CA LYS A 14 9.71 18.74 5.90
C LYS A 14 9.59 19.96 6.83
N ILE A 15 10.71 20.35 7.44
CA ILE A 15 10.77 21.57 8.27
C ILE A 15 10.37 22.78 7.42
N ASP A 16 9.67 23.74 8.03
CA ASP A 16 9.25 25.01 7.42
C ASP A 16 8.42 24.85 6.13
N SER A 17 7.68 23.74 5.96
CA SER A 17 6.73 23.64 4.85
C SER A 17 5.54 24.59 5.08
N TYR A 18 5.40 25.57 4.19
CA TYR A 18 4.21 26.43 4.14
C TYR A 18 2.96 25.69 3.67
N ALA A 19 3.13 24.65 2.85
CA ALA A 19 2.03 23.87 2.29
C ALA A 19 1.41 22.88 3.29
N LEU A 20 2.11 22.54 4.38
CA LEU A 20 1.63 21.63 5.42
C LEU A 20 2.11 22.08 6.81
N PRO A 21 1.50 23.14 7.39
CA PRO A 21 1.89 23.63 8.71
C PRO A 21 1.35 22.75 9.83
N ILE A 22 2.23 21.96 10.46
CA ILE A 22 1.90 21.19 11.66
C ILE A 22 1.97 22.10 12.88
N LYS A 23 0.84 22.27 13.59
CA LYS A 23 0.76 23.14 14.77
C LYS A 23 1.13 22.41 16.06
N GLU A 24 0.59 21.21 16.24
CA GLU A 24 0.70 20.43 17.48
C GLU A 24 0.76 18.95 17.13
N VAL A 25 1.44 18.18 17.97
CA VAL A 25 1.45 16.72 17.92
C VAL A 25 0.90 16.20 19.24
N TYR A 26 -0.08 15.29 19.15
CA TYR A 26 -0.60 14.59 20.31
C TYR A 26 -0.03 13.19 20.35
N SER A 27 0.67 12.83 21.43
CA SER A 27 1.34 11.53 21.60
C SER A 27 0.77 10.79 22.80
N VAL A 28 0.47 9.50 22.64
CA VAL A 28 -0.07 8.64 23.71
C VAL A 28 0.73 7.36 23.82
N TYR A 29 1.24 7.06 25.02
CA TYR A 29 1.94 5.81 25.31
C TYR A 29 0.97 4.77 25.87
N LEU A 30 0.88 3.62 25.22
CA LEU A 30 0.00 2.51 25.62
C LEU A 30 0.82 1.24 25.92
N LYS A 31 0.58 0.64 27.08
CA LYS A 31 1.17 -0.65 27.46
C LYS A 31 0.50 -1.82 26.78
N LYS A 32 1.30 -2.79 26.33
CA LYS A 32 0.82 -4.06 25.78
C LYS A 32 0.02 -4.87 26.77
N ASP A 33 0.51 -5.02 27.99
CA ASP A 33 0.02 -6.06 28.91
C ASP A 33 -1.41 -5.84 29.38
N ASN A 34 -1.82 -4.57 29.51
CA ASN A 34 -3.10 -4.19 30.12
C ASN A 34 -3.78 -3.02 29.41
N GLY A 35 -3.24 -2.53 28.29
CA GLY A 35 -3.78 -1.37 27.60
C GLY A 35 -3.74 -0.09 28.43
N GLN A 36 -2.89 -0.01 29.45
CA GLN A 36 -2.80 1.17 30.30
C GLN A 36 -2.14 2.32 29.56
N ILE A 37 -2.79 3.48 29.58
CA ILE A 37 -2.20 4.74 29.15
C ILE A 37 -1.20 5.17 30.22
N ILE A 38 0.07 5.27 29.85
CA ILE A 38 1.14 5.71 30.77
C ILE A 38 1.20 7.22 30.82
N THR A 39 1.11 7.85 29.65
CA THR A 39 1.07 9.30 29.51
C THR A 39 0.44 9.66 28.16
N ASN A 40 -0.14 10.84 28.12
CA ASN A 40 -0.54 11.52 26.91
C ASN A 40 -0.07 12.97 26.97
N GLU A 41 0.33 13.53 25.83
CA GLU A 41 0.85 14.90 25.77
C GLU A 41 0.47 15.55 24.45
N LEU A 42 -0.03 16.79 24.53
CA LEU A 42 -0.23 17.68 23.39
C LEU A 42 0.91 18.69 23.39
N THR A 43 1.81 18.59 22.42
CA THR A 43 3.01 19.43 22.37
C THR A 43 2.95 20.33 21.14
N PRO A 44 3.08 21.67 21.32
CA PRO A 44 3.25 22.59 20.20
C PRO A 44 4.49 22.25 19.38
N PHE A 45 4.31 22.07 18.07
CA PHE A 45 5.36 21.55 17.19
C PHE A 45 6.58 22.49 17.15
N GLU A 46 6.35 23.80 17.09
CA GLU A 46 7.42 24.82 17.12
C GLU A 46 8.18 24.94 18.44
N MET A 47 7.65 24.37 19.54
CA MET A 47 8.34 24.34 20.83
C MET A 47 9.31 23.17 20.97
N MET A 48 9.26 22.21 20.04
CA MET A 48 10.19 21.07 20.00
C MET A 48 11.54 21.49 19.40
N ASP A 49 12.60 20.82 19.83
CA ASP A 49 13.89 20.94 19.15
C ASP A 49 13.81 20.41 17.71
N ILE A 50 14.77 20.82 16.87
CA ILE A 50 14.79 20.50 15.45
C ILE A 50 14.87 18.98 15.23
N GLU A 51 15.70 18.26 16.00
CA GLU A 51 15.90 16.82 15.83
C GLU A 51 14.59 16.05 16.13
N THR A 52 13.89 16.43 17.20
CA THR A 52 12.59 15.87 17.57
C THR A 52 11.54 16.12 16.48
N ARG A 53 11.48 17.34 15.92
CA ARG A 53 10.59 17.65 14.79
C ARG A 53 10.88 16.79 13.57
N GLU A 54 12.16 16.60 13.22
CA GLU A 54 12.57 15.74 12.11
C GLU A 54 12.14 14.29 12.31
N LEU A 55 12.22 13.76 13.53
CA LEU A 55 11.76 12.41 13.84
C LEU A 55 10.25 12.25 13.59
N TYR A 56 9.43 13.20 14.05
CA TYR A 56 7.98 13.19 13.80
C TYR A 56 7.65 13.34 12.31
N LEU A 57 8.27 14.29 11.61
CA LEU A 57 8.06 14.48 10.17
C LEU A 57 8.41 13.23 9.37
N ASN A 58 9.54 12.60 9.69
CA ASN A 58 9.94 11.34 9.07
C ASN A 58 8.92 10.23 9.35
N ASN A 59 8.37 10.14 10.55
CA ASN A 59 7.32 9.17 10.88
C ASN A 59 6.04 9.39 10.05
N PHE A 60 5.50 10.60 10.03
CA PHE A 60 4.29 10.93 9.27
C PHE A 60 4.49 10.73 7.77
N LYS A 61 5.68 11.06 7.26
CA LYS A 61 6.09 10.77 5.89
C LYS A 61 6.05 9.27 5.58
N LYS A 62 6.41 8.39 6.52
CA LYS A 62 6.34 6.93 6.34
C LYS A 62 4.91 6.44 6.22
N VAL A 63 3.96 7.00 6.97
CA VAL A 63 2.53 6.65 6.90
C VAL A 63 1.95 6.90 5.51
N VAL A 64 2.45 7.90 4.76
CA VAL A 64 2.03 8.14 3.36
C VAL A 64 3.01 7.56 2.33
N THR A 65 3.95 6.71 2.74
CA THR A 65 4.96 6.11 1.86
C THR A 65 4.75 4.61 1.70
N GLY A 66 4.47 4.19 0.47
CA GLY A 66 4.45 2.78 0.12
C GLY A 66 3.86 2.55 -1.27
N THR A 67 3.89 1.30 -1.72
CA THR A 67 3.16 0.89 -2.92
C THR A 67 1.69 0.72 -2.57
N ILE A 68 0.80 1.30 -3.38
CA ILE A 68 -0.65 1.14 -3.27
C ILE A 68 -1.01 -0.36 -3.39
N ASP A 69 -2.01 -0.80 -2.63
CA ASP A 69 -2.50 -2.19 -2.54
C ASP A 69 -1.44 -3.18 -2.00
N SER A 70 -0.39 -2.66 -1.37
CA SER A 70 0.68 -3.45 -0.76
C SER A 70 1.03 -2.92 0.63
N LYS A 71 1.34 -1.63 0.77
CA LYS A 71 1.52 -0.98 2.07
C LYS A 71 0.52 0.13 2.32
N ILE A 72 0.00 0.72 1.25
CA ILE A 72 -0.99 1.81 1.32
C ILE A 72 -2.30 1.29 0.74
N PHE A 73 -3.39 1.45 1.47
CA PHE A 73 -4.71 0.99 1.06
C PHE A 73 -5.70 2.14 1.23
N GLU A 74 -6.48 2.41 0.19
CA GLU A 74 -7.64 3.31 0.33
C GLU A 74 -8.85 2.49 0.74
N LEU A 75 -9.37 2.73 1.94
CA LEU A 75 -10.41 1.92 2.56
C LEU A 75 -11.70 2.70 2.68
N ASP A 76 -12.82 2.00 2.50
CA ASP A 76 -14.18 2.53 2.68
C ASP A 76 -14.65 2.20 4.10
N PHE A 77 -15.32 3.15 4.76
CA PHE A 77 -16.00 2.86 6.03
C PHE A 77 -17.17 1.89 5.82
N LYS A 78 -17.40 1.00 6.79
CA LYS A 78 -18.48 0.00 6.76
C LYS A 78 -19.87 0.64 6.72
N ASN A 79 -20.08 1.69 7.51
CA ASN A 79 -21.37 2.34 7.70
C ASN A 79 -21.30 3.78 7.17
N GLN A 80 -21.54 3.96 5.87
CA GLN A 80 -21.50 5.28 5.21
C GLN A 80 -22.72 6.18 5.55
N ASN A 81 -23.68 5.67 6.33
CA ASN A 81 -24.84 6.44 6.78
C ASN A 81 -24.49 7.23 8.04
N LEU A 82 -24.09 8.49 7.86
CA LEU A 82 -23.84 9.46 8.94
C LEU A 82 -25.09 9.77 9.80
N GLU A 83 -26.29 9.33 9.37
CA GLU A 83 -27.58 9.64 9.99
C GLU A 83 -28.02 8.62 11.08
N GLU A 84 -27.50 7.39 11.08
CA GLU A 84 -27.90 6.37 12.06
C GLU A 84 -26.98 6.37 13.29
N ASN A 85 -27.38 7.08 14.36
CA ASN A 85 -27.18 6.86 15.81
C ASN A 85 -25.91 6.19 16.40
N LEU A 86 -24.87 5.88 15.62
CA LEU A 86 -23.58 5.39 16.07
C LEU A 86 -22.66 6.60 16.26
N GLN A 87 -22.92 7.39 17.31
CA GLN A 87 -22.02 8.48 17.75
C GLN A 87 -20.58 8.00 18.02
N GLU A 88 -20.36 6.68 18.07
CA GLU A 88 -19.08 6.02 18.34
C GLU A 88 -18.38 5.46 17.07
N GLY A 89 -18.98 5.57 15.87
CA GLY A 89 -18.32 5.13 14.63
C GLY A 89 -17.07 5.96 14.31
N THR A 90 -15.99 5.32 13.84
CA THR A 90 -14.71 6.02 13.60
C THR A 90 -14.84 7.13 12.55
N GLN A 91 -15.64 6.92 11.50
CA GLN A 91 -15.94 7.96 10.51
C GLN A 91 -16.56 9.21 11.16
N ASN A 92 -17.57 9.03 12.02
CA ASN A 92 -18.23 10.14 12.73
C ASN A 92 -17.27 10.88 13.68
N ILE A 93 -16.41 10.14 14.38
CA ILE A 93 -15.39 10.72 15.26
C ILE A 93 -14.45 11.62 14.44
N LEU A 94 -13.89 11.12 13.34
CA LEU A 94 -12.93 11.85 12.52
C LEU A 94 -13.58 13.00 11.72
N TYR A 95 -14.78 12.78 11.17
CA TYR A 95 -15.53 13.80 10.43
C TYR A 95 -15.95 14.96 11.33
N SER A 96 -16.44 14.67 12.54
CA SER A 96 -16.80 15.71 13.51
C SER A 96 -15.57 16.46 14.03
N ALA A 97 -14.41 15.81 14.11
CA ALA A 97 -13.16 16.47 14.50
C ALA A 97 -12.70 17.54 13.52
N LEU A 98 -12.94 17.31 12.22
CA LEU A 98 -12.68 18.29 11.16
C LEU A 98 -13.78 19.35 11.11
N SER A 99 -15.05 18.94 10.94
CA SER A 99 -16.17 19.86 10.70
C SER A 99 -16.49 20.79 11.89
N GLU A 100 -16.37 20.30 13.13
CA GLU A 100 -16.59 21.10 14.35
C GLU A 100 -15.30 21.70 14.91
N LYS A 101 -14.15 21.53 14.24
CA LYS A 101 -12.83 22.03 14.66
C LYS A 101 -12.42 21.63 16.08
N LYS A 102 -12.76 20.41 16.50
CA LYS A 102 -12.43 19.85 17.84
C LYS A 102 -10.92 19.83 18.08
N SER A 103 -10.50 19.90 19.35
CA SER A 103 -9.09 19.74 19.70
C SER A 103 -8.62 18.31 19.42
N ILE A 104 -7.31 18.10 19.25
CA ILE A 104 -6.78 16.77 18.95
C ILE A 104 -7.15 15.73 20.02
N PRO A 105 -6.99 16.02 21.34
CA PRO A 105 -7.34 15.05 22.39
C PRO A 105 -8.81 14.60 22.35
N ASP A 106 -9.75 15.49 22.00
CA ASP A 106 -11.20 15.22 22.04
C ASP A 106 -11.63 14.04 21.15
N PHE A 107 -10.94 13.86 20.01
CA PHE A 107 -11.18 12.76 19.09
C PHE A 107 -10.12 11.67 19.23
N ALA A 108 -8.86 12.04 19.45
CA ALA A 108 -7.75 11.11 19.50
C ALA A 108 -7.90 10.10 20.64
N ASP A 109 -8.36 10.54 21.82
CA ASP A 109 -8.56 9.64 22.96
C ASP A 109 -9.59 8.54 22.66
N LYS A 110 -10.65 8.86 21.90
CA LYS A 110 -11.64 7.87 21.45
C LYS A 110 -11.05 6.85 20.49
N ILE A 111 -10.14 7.29 19.60
CA ILE A 111 -9.42 6.38 18.70
C ILE A 111 -8.42 5.52 19.50
N VAL A 112 -7.75 6.09 20.50
CA VAL A 112 -6.87 5.33 21.41
C VAL A 112 -7.65 4.27 22.18
N ASP A 113 -8.85 4.60 22.67
CA ASP A 113 -9.72 3.63 23.33
C ASP A 113 -10.06 2.46 22.41
N LYS A 114 -10.40 2.73 21.13
CA LYS A 114 -10.60 1.66 20.14
C LYS A 114 -9.34 0.83 19.88
N ILE A 115 -8.16 1.46 19.82
CA ILE A 115 -6.87 0.77 19.68
C ILE A 115 -6.61 -0.14 20.89
N ARG A 116 -6.96 0.32 22.09
CA ARG A 116 -6.85 -0.47 23.32
C ARG A 116 -7.77 -1.69 23.29
N ASP A 117 -9.02 -1.51 22.87
CA ASP A 117 -10.01 -2.58 22.84
C ASP A 117 -9.71 -3.62 21.75
N ASN A 118 -8.97 -3.22 20.71
CA ASN A 118 -8.53 -4.08 19.60
C ASN A 118 -7.00 -4.28 19.58
N PHE A 119 -6.37 -4.25 20.75
CA PHE A 119 -4.90 -4.27 20.85
C PHE A 119 -4.32 -5.60 20.33
N ASN A 120 -3.48 -5.53 19.30
CA ASN A 120 -2.88 -6.71 18.68
C ASN A 120 -1.38 -6.57 18.38
N TYR A 121 -0.67 -5.76 19.18
CA TYR A 121 0.76 -5.52 19.02
C TYR A 121 1.61 -6.38 19.97
N ASP A 122 2.83 -6.70 19.54
CA ASP A 122 3.74 -7.53 20.33
C ASP A 122 4.59 -6.74 21.33
N THR A 123 4.50 -5.42 21.32
CA THR A 123 5.22 -4.50 22.21
C THR A 123 4.30 -3.43 22.76
N ASP A 124 4.76 -2.66 23.74
CA ASP A 124 4.19 -1.35 24.01
C ASP A 124 4.22 -0.50 22.73
N ILE A 125 3.30 0.46 22.64
CA ILE A 125 3.18 1.34 21.47
C ILE A 125 3.08 2.80 21.88
N VAL A 126 3.49 3.67 20.97
CA VAL A 126 3.19 5.10 21.02
C VAL A 126 2.36 5.46 19.80
N ILE A 127 1.24 6.13 20.05
CA ILE A 127 0.29 6.56 19.03
C ILE A 127 0.43 8.08 18.90
N ASN A 128 0.68 8.57 17.69
CA ASN A 128 0.85 10.00 17.43
C ASN A 128 -0.21 10.50 16.45
N PHE A 129 -0.82 11.63 16.78
CA PHE A 129 -1.83 12.29 15.96
C PHE A 129 -1.40 13.71 15.60
N ILE A 130 -1.72 14.11 14.38
CA ILE A 130 -1.73 15.50 13.95
C ILE A 130 -3.06 15.83 13.27
N LYS A 131 -3.46 17.10 13.37
CA LYS A 131 -4.51 17.70 12.56
C LYS A 131 -3.90 18.89 11.83
N SER A 132 -3.94 18.88 10.50
CA SER A 132 -3.28 19.89 9.68
C SER A 132 -4.12 20.24 8.47
N GLU A 133 -3.77 21.37 7.85
CA GLU A 133 -4.25 21.76 6.53
C GLU A 133 -3.16 21.43 5.51
N TYR A 134 -3.55 20.94 4.34
CA TYR A 134 -2.68 20.78 3.18
C TYR A 134 -3.09 21.80 2.12
N TYR A 135 -2.19 22.73 1.82
CA TYR A 135 -2.37 23.73 0.77
C TYR A 135 -1.74 23.24 -0.53
N ARG A 136 -2.54 23.11 -1.58
CA ARG A 136 -2.04 22.66 -2.89
C ARG A 136 -1.78 23.85 -3.83
N GLY A 137 -0.52 24.01 -4.22
CA GLY A 137 -0.08 25.13 -5.07
C GLY A 137 -0.50 24.96 -6.53
N ASN A 138 -0.65 26.07 -7.22
CA ASN A 138 -0.98 26.08 -8.65
C ASN A 138 0.20 25.51 -9.47
N LYS A 139 0.00 24.44 -10.27
CA LYS A 139 1.06 23.80 -11.10
C LYS A 139 1.80 24.75 -12.08
N LYS A 140 1.34 25.99 -12.23
CA LYS A 140 1.95 27.03 -13.10
C LYS A 140 2.99 27.90 -12.41
N SER A 141 3.12 27.88 -11.08
CA SER A 141 4.18 28.63 -10.39
C SER A 141 5.43 27.75 -10.25
N LYS A 142 6.42 27.98 -11.11
CA LYS A 142 7.79 27.45 -10.98
C LYS A 142 8.75 28.55 -10.48
N SER A 143 8.28 29.44 -9.62
CA SER A 143 9.12 30.46 -8.97
C SER A 143 9.38 30.06 -7.52
N GLN A 144 10.62 30.27 -7.06
CA GLN A 144 11.10 29.89 -5.72
C GLN A 144 10.48 30.69 -4.56
N ASP A 145 9.63 31.67 -4.86
CA ASP A 145 8.86 32.45 -3.88
C ASP A 145 7.37 32.09 -4.02
N GLU A 146 6.94 31.00 -3.39
CA GLU A 146 5.53 30.62 -3.29
C GLU A 146 4.87 31.43 -2.16
N ASN A 147 3.95 32.34 -2.49
CA ASN A 147 3.15 33.06 -1.49
C ASN A 147 1.89 32.27 -1.13
N VAL A 148 1.35 32.46 0.08
CA VAL A 148 0.11 31.79 0.53
C VAL A 148 -1.09 32.06 -0.40
N GLU A 149 -1.07 33.18 -1.13
CA GLU A 149 -2.10 33.56 -2.11
C GLU A 149 -2.12 32.70 -3.39
N ASP A 150 -1.06 31.90 -3.65
CA ASP A 150 -0.96 31.04 -4.84
C ASP A 150 -1.61 29.64 -4.66
N TYR A 151 -2.13 29.34 -3.47
CA TYR A 151 -2.76 28.06 -3.15
C TYR A 151 -4.28 28.11 -3.42
N ILE A 152 -4.79 27.14 -4.19
CA ILE A 152 -6.20 27.14 -4.67
C ILE A 152 -7.14 26.47 -3.66
N GLN A 153 -6.64 25.51 -2.88
CA GLN A 153 -7.46 24.70 -1.99
C GLN A 153 -6.69 24.32 -0.73
N ALA A 154 -7.33 24.52 0.42
CA ALA A 154 -6.90 24.01 1.72
C ALA A 154 -7.70 22.74 2.03
N ILE A 155 -7.00 21.63 2.28
CA ILE A 155 -7.62 20.35 2.64
C ILE A 155 -7.27 20.06 4.09
N GLU A 156 -8.26 20.09 4.98
CA GLU A 156 -8.07 19.67 6.37
C GLU A 156 -7.96 18.14 6.43
N PHE A 157 -6.99 17.62 7.18
CA PHE A 157 -6.83 16.19 7.39
C PHE A 157 -6.32 15.87 8.80
N ILE A 158 -6.60 14.63 9.21
CA ILE A 158 -6.08 13.99 10.41
C ILE A 158 -5.13 12.88 9.96
N LEU A 159 -3.96 12.81 10.59
CA LEU A 159 -3.03 11.71 10.41
C LEU A 159 -2.73 11.06 11.75
N CYS A 160 -2.74 9.73 11.75
CA CYS A 160 -2.36 8.90 12.90
C CYS A 160 -1.22 7.97 12.52
N SER A 161 -0.32 7.73 13.46
CA SER A 161 0.74 6.72 13.38
C SER A 161 0.80 5.90 14.66
N VAL A 162 1.00 4.59 14.53
CA VAL A 162 1.25 3.68 15.64
C VAL A 162 2.68 3.17 15.53
N ASN A 163 3.50 3.40 16.55
CA ASN A 163 4.91 3.08 16.55
C ASN A 163 5.24 2.13 17.69
N LYS A 164 6.07 1.11 17.42
CA LYS A 164 6.55 0.21 18.48
C LYS A 164 7.48 0.92 19.45
N VAL A 165 7.46 0.47 20.69
CA VAL A 165 8.45 0.80 21.72
C VAL A 165 9.44 -0.36 21.83
N ASP A 166 10.70 -0.08 21.49
CA ASP A 166 11.79 -1.05 21.57
C ASP A 166 12.38 -1.05 23.00
N VAL A 167 12.23 -2.19 23.69
CA VAL A 167 12.86 -2.40 25.01
C VAL A 167 14.37 -2.54 24.82
N PRO A 168 15.17 -1.72 25.50
CA PRO A 168 16.60 -1.70 25.25
C PRO A 168 17.26 -2.97 25.81
N LYS A 169 18.17 -3.56 25.04
CA LYS A 169 19.03 -4.63 25.56
C LYS A 169 19.93 -4.07 26.66
N LYS A 170 20.21 -4.86 27.69
CA LYS A 170 21.14 -4.46 28.76
C LYS A 170 22.55 -4.31 28.17
N VAL A 171 23.04 -3.09 28.08
CA VAL A 171 24.34 -2.71 27.51
C VAL A 171 25.05 -1.70 28.41
N LEU A 172 26.38 -1.66 28.35
CA LEU A 172 27.20 -0.66 29.03
C LEU A 172 27.33 0.56 28.12
N LYS A 173 26.81 1.72 28.55
CA LYS A 173 26.93 3.02 27.87
C LYS A 173 27.96 3.89 28.60
N PHE A 174 28.60 4.81 27.87
CA PHE A 174 29.38 5.88 28.49
C PHE A 174 28.49 7.11 28.66
N ASP A 175 28.25 7.51 29.91
CA ASP A 175 27.48 8.69 30.27
C ASP A 175 28.40 9.92 30.21
N TYR A 176 28.24 10.75 29.19
CA TYR A 176 29.06 11.96 29.00
C TYR A 176 28.81 13.03 30.07
N SER A 177 27.64 13.02 30.72
CA SER A 177 27.33 14.00 31.78
C SER A 177 28.14 13.72 33.05
N GLU A 178 28.34 12.44 33.37
CA GLU A 178 29.11 12.01 34.54
C GLU A 178 30.52 11.49 34.23
N MET A 179 30.89 11.40 32.94
CA MET A 179 32.15 10.82 32.45
C MET A 179 32.40 9.39 32.99
N LYS A 180 31.36 8.55 33.03
CA LYS A 180 31.40 7.20 33.61
C LYS A 180 30.72 6.15 32.73
N PHE A 181 31.21 4.91 32.82
CA PHE A 181 30.52 3.75 32.25
C PHE A 181 29.35 3.34 33.16
N LYS A 182 28.14 3.29 32.61
CA LYS A 182 26.92 2.87 33.30
C LYS A 182 26.16 1.85 32.45
N SER A 183 25.46 0.92 33.09
CA SER A 183 24.45 0.14 32.38
C SER A 183 23.29 1.05 31.99
N ASN A 184 22.75 0.87 30.78
CA ASN A 184 21.49 1.53 30.42
C ASN A 184 20.34 1.10 31.34
N SER A 185 19.39 2.01 31.55
CA SER A 185 18.15 1.68 32.25
C SER A 185 17.25 0.84 31.35
N ILE A 186 16.53 -0.12 31.94
CA ILE A 186 15.46 -0.86 31.24
C ILE A 186 14.29 0.08 30.87
N LEU A 187 14.19 1.22 31.57
CA LEU A 187 13.19 2.26 31.32
C LEU A 187 13.61 3.26 30.24
N ASP A 188 14.85 3.20 29.75
CA ASP A 188 15.36 4.03 28.64
C ASP A 188 14.88 3.45 27.30
N VAL A 189 13.56 3.39 27.13
CA VAL A 189 12.91 2.79 25.98
C VAL A 189 13.03 3.68 24.75
N THR A 190 13.17 3.07 23.58
CA THR A 190 13.27 3.81 22.31
C THR A 190 11.96 3.68 21.55
N ILE A 191 11.38 4.81 21.14
CA ILE A 191 10.20 4.82 20.28
C ILE A 191 10.68 4.75 18.83
N ASN A 192 10.26 3.73 18.08
CA ASN A 192 10.71 3.53 16.71
C ASN A 192 9.85 4.32 15.71
N LEU A 193 10.11 5.62 15.63
CA LEU A 193 9.42 6.54 14.71
C LEU A 193 9.77 6.29 13.22
N ASN A 194 10.86 5.58 12.93
CA ASN A 194 11.28 5.30 11.55
C ASN A 194 10.49 4.18 10.87
N SER A 195 9.72 3.42 11.66
CA SER A 195 9.06 2.20 11.24
C SER A 195 7.69 2.08 11.92
N PRO A 196 6.72 2.96 11.56
CA PRO A 196 5.34 2.80 12.04
C PRO A 196 4.83 1.40 11.71
N LEU A 197 4.07 0.82 12.64
CA LEU A 197 3.40 -0.47 12.52
C LEU A 197 2.14 -0.33 11.67
N ASP A 198 1.34 0.67 12.00
CA ASP A 198 0.08 1.02 11.37
C ASP A 198 -0.07 2.55 11.34
N GLY A 199 -0.92 3.06 10.46
CA GLY A 199 -1.24 4.48 10.42
C GLY A 199 -2.39 4.77 9.47
N PHE A 200 -2.96 5.97 9.57
CA PHE A 200 -4.00 6.40 8.63
C PHE A 200 -3.96 7.90 8.35
N VAL A 201 -4.54 8.29 7.22
CA VAL A 201 -4.86 9.68 6.85
C VAL A 201 -6.34 9.75 6.50
N PHE A 202 -7.06 10.67 7.12
CA PHE A 202 -8.48 10.93 6.85
C PHE A 202 -8.72 12.44 6.63
N PRO A 203 -9.55 12.82 5.66
CA PRO A 203 -10.20 11.98 4.64
C PRO A 203 -9.24 11.54 3.54
N SER A 204 -9.68 10.66 2.65
CA SER A 204 -9.02 10.50 1.34
C SER A 204 -9.37 11.70 0.46
N PHE A 205 -8.41 12.20 -0.32
CA PHE A 205 -8.62 13.34 -1.21
C PHE A 205 -7.86 13.18 -2.54
N SER A 206 -8.10 14.09 -3.49
CA SER A 206 -7.38 14.20 -4.76
C SER A 206 -7.21 15.69 -5.12
N SER A 207 -6.81 16.01 -6.36
CA SER A 207 -6.83 17.41 -6.84
C SER A 207 -8.23 17.99 -6.98
N GLU A 208 -9.26 17.15 -7.05
CA GLU A 208 -10.59 17.57 -7.50
C GLU A 208 -11.66 17.31 -6.45
N TYR A 209 -11.44 16.36 -5.55
CA TYR A 209 -12.43 15.98 -4.55
C TYR A 209 -11.80 15.63 -3.20
N VAL A 210 -12.64 15.71 -2.17
CA VAL A 210 -12.38 15.21 -0.82
C VAL A 210 -13.47 14.19 -0.51
N ASP A 211 -13.07 12.96 -0.24
CA ASP A 211 -13.97 11.83 0.01
C ASP A 211 -13.95 11.45 1.50
N VAL A 212 -14.95 11.92 2.23
CA VAL A 212 -15.13 11.65 3.67
C VAL A 212 -15.63 10.24 3.97
N ASN A 213 -15.97 9.45 2.95
CA ASN A 213 -16.34 8.05 3.10
C ASN A 213 -15.15 7.11 3.00
N LYS A 214 -13.95 7.66 2.73
CA LYS A 214 -12.72 6.91 2.58
C LYS A 214 -11.59 7.49 3.44
N LEU A 215 -10.65 6.61 3.77
CA LEU A 215 -9.36 6.98 4.35
C LEU A 215 -8.22 6.25 3.66
N ILE A 216 -7.01 6.73 3.88
CA ILE A 216 -5.79 6.00 3.54
C ILE A 216 -5.28 5.29 4.79
N TYR A 217 -5.08 3.99 4.68
CA TYR A 217 -4.47 3.14 5.70
C TYR A 217 -3.06 2.72 5.26
N TYR A 218 -2.13 2.71 6.22
CA TYR A 218 -0.77 2.25 6.07
C TYR A 218 -0.53 0.99 6.92
N SER A 219 0.06 -0.03 6.30
CA SER A 219 0.61 -1.19 6.98
C SER A 219 2.13 -1.25 6.83
N HIS A 220 2.81 -1.54 7.94
CA HIS A 220 4.26 -1.79 7.93
C HIS A 220 4.66 -2.94 7.01
N LYS A 221 3.91 -4.04 7.12
CA LYS A 221 4.19 -5.29 6.40
C LYS A 221 3.55 -5.22 5.02
N ALA A 222 4.39 -5.37 4.00
CA ALA A 222 3.90 -5.38 2.63
C ALA A 222 2.96 -6.57 2.42
N LYS A 223 1.83 -6.32 1.74
CA LYS A 223 0.82 -7.32 1.36
C LYS A 223 0.16 -7.99 2.58
N GLN A 224 0.16 -7.31 3.72
CA GLN A 224 -0.53 -7.80 4.91
C GLN A 224 -1.25 -6.63 5.58
N ILE A 225 -2.56 -6.75 5.74
CA ILE A 225 -3.39 -5.79 6.45
C ILE A 225 -3.51 -6.22 7.91
N ASN A 226 -3.52 -5.25 8.82
CA ASN A 226 -3.84 -5.49 10.23
C ASN A 226 -5.36 -5.49 10.41
N ASP A 227 -5.99 -6.67 10.37
CA ASP A 227 -7.45 -6.83 10.46
C ASP A 227 -8.06 -6.19 11.71
N ALA A 228 -7.39 -6.36 12.87
CA ALA A 228 -7.88 -5.80 14.13
C ALA A 228 -7.90 -4.27 14.09
N PHE A 229 -6.88 -3.66 13.48
CA PHE A 229 -6.83 -2.21 13.30
C PHE A 229 -7.86 -1.75 12.27
N VAL A 230 -7.90 -2.35 11.08
CA VAL A 230 -8.81 -1.91 10.00
C VAL A 230 -10.27 -2.09 10.38
N GLN A 231 -10.64 -3.25 10.91
CA GLN A 231 -12.05 -3.53 11.19
C GLN A 231 -12.51 -3.03 12.56
N GLY A 232 -11.65 -3.11 13.57
CA GLY A 232 -12.00 -2.79 14.96
C GLY A 232 -11.67 -1.35 15.38
N VAL A 233 -10.63 -0.75 14.79
CA VAL A 233 -10.26 0.65 15.07
C VAL A 233 -10.81 1.59 14.02
N LEU A 234 -10.65 1.27 12.73
CA LEU A 234 -11.05 2.17 11.64
C LEU A 234 -12.52 2.00 11.22
N ASP A 235 -13.19 0.92 11.63
CA ASP A 235 -14.52 0.54 11.15
C ASP A 235 -14.60 0.47 9.61
N CYS A 236 -13.53 0.02 8.96
CA CYS A 236 -13.42 -0.05 7.50
C CYS A 236 -13.61 -1.47 6.96
N ASN A 237 -14.09 -1.55 5.72
CA ASN A 237 -14.14 -2.80 4.96
C ASN A 237 -12.71 -3.26 4.62
N MET A 238 -12.49 -4.56 4.72
CA MET A 238 -11.26 -5.18 4.21
C MET A 238 -11.24 -5.08 2.69
N LYS A 239 -10.09 -4.75 2.13
CA LYS A 239 -9.83 -4.86 0.70
C LYS A 239 -8.74 -5.89 0.46
N PRO A 240 -8.85 -6.72 -0.59
CA PRO A 240 -7.78 -7.62 -0.95
C PRO A 240 -6.53 -6.85 -1.35
N THR A 241 -5.39 -7.45 -1.05
CA THR A 241 -4.09 -6.96 -1.47
C THR A 241 -3.84 -7.24 -2.94
N ALA A 242 -2.87 -6.57 -3.55
CA ALA A 242 -2.47 -6.83 -4.93
C ALA A 242 -2.02 -8.29 -5.15
N VAL A 243 -1.56 -8.98 -4.10
CA VAL A 243 -1.21 -10.40 -4.20
C VAL A 243 -2.45 -11.27 -4.21
N GLU A 244 -3.39 -11.04 -3.30
CA GLU A 244 -4.64 -11.80 -3.26
C GLU A 244 -5.44 -11.59 -4.56
N GLU A 245 -5.51 -10.36 -5.08
CA GLU A 245 -6.12 -10.11 -6.40
C GLU A 245 -5.44 -10.91 -7.52
N LYS A 246 -4.11 -10.93 -7.55
CA LYS A 246 -3.35 -11.68 -8.54
C LYS A 246 -3.58 -13.18 -8.41
N GLU A 247 -3.61 -13.70 -7.20
CA GLU A 247 -3.85 -15.13 -6.91
C GLU A 247 -5.26 -15.52 -7.34
N SER A 248 -6.28 -14.73 -7.00
CA SER A 248 -7.66 -14.94 -7.44
C SER A 248 -7.78 -14.93 -8.97
N PHE A 249 -7.19 -13.94 -9.64
CA PHE A 249 -7.19 -13.89 -11.10
C PHE A 249 -6.48 -15.09 -11.74
N THR A 250 -5.34 -15.49 -11.16
CA THR A 250 -4.58 -16.67 -11.61
C THR A 250 -5.40 -17.95 -11.43
N ALA A 251 -6.13 -18.10 -10.33
CA ALA A 251 -7.01 -19.23 -10.07
C ALA A 251 -8.16 -19.33 -11.10
N ILE A 252 -8.73 -18.18 -11.50
CA ILE A 252 -9.75 -18.13 -12.56
C ILE A 252 -9.17 -18.63 -13.89
N ILE A 253 -7.97 -18.17 -14.27
CA ILE A 253 -7.29 -18.65 -15.49
C ILE A 253 -6.98 -20.15 -15.39
N GLN A 254 -6.45 -20.62 -14.27
CA GLN A 254 -6.12 -22.03 -14.04
C GLN A 254 -7.34 -22.93 -14.23
N THR A 255 -8.49 -22.53 -13.69
CA THR A 255 -9.75 -23.24 -13.91
C THR A 255 -10.15 -23.20 -15.39
N ALA A 256 -10.10 -22.02 -16.02
CA ALA A 256 -10.47 -21.83 -17.43
C ALA A 256 -9.69 -22.73 -18.41
N VAL A 257 -8.40 -22.93 -18.15
CA VAL A 257 -7.48 -23.69 -18.99
C VAL A 257 -7.14 -25.08 -18.43
N GLU A 258 -7.82 -25.51 -17.37
CA GLU A 258 -7.60 -26.82 -16.72
C GLU A 258 -6.12 -27.07 -16.35
N ASN A 259 -5.44 -26.02 -15.88
CA ASN A 259 -4.00 -26.00 -15.54
C ASN A 259 -3.02 -26.20 -16.72
N GLU A 260 -3.49 -26.22 -17.97
CA GLU A 260 -2.62 -26.32 -19.14
C GLU A 260 -2.85 -25.15 -20.11
N ILE A 261 -1.82 -24.31 -20.30
CA ILE A 261 -1.89 -23.15 -21.18
C ILE A 261 -0.70 -23.08 -22.12
N LYS A 262 -0.95 -22.66 -23.36
CA LYS A 262 0.12 -22.33 -24.31
C LYS A 262 0.72 -20.97 -23.94
N PRO A 263 2.06 -20.82 -23.92
CA PRO A 263 2.68 -19.52 -23.63
C PRO A 263 2.19 -18.38 -24.52
N GLU A 264 1.88 -18.64 -25.80
CA GLU A 264 1.30 -17.63 -26.70
C GLU A 264 -0.08 -17.14 -26.22
N VAL A 265 -0.91 -18.04 -25.69
CA VAL A 265 -2.24 -17.67 -25.17
C VAL A 265 -2.09 -16.83 -23.90
N MET A 266 -1.16 -17.20 -23.01
CA MET A 266 -0.89 -16.40 -21.81
C MET A 266 -0.39 -14.99 -22.15
N GLN A 267 0.45 -14.87 -23.19
CA GLN A 267 0.87 -13.58 -23.72
C GLN A 267 -0.33 -12.74 -24.16
N GLN A 268 -1.22 -13.31 -24.98
CA GLN A 268 -2.40 -12.62 -25.49
C GLN A 268 -3.32 -12.16 -24.37
N ILE A 269 -3.50 -12.97 -23.31
CA ILE A 269 -4.28 -12.56 -22.14
C ILE A 269 -3.66 -11.32 -21.52
N TYR A 270 -2.36 -11.33 -21.25
CA TYR A 270 -1.68 -10.16 -20.69
C TYR A 270 -1.77 -8.95 -21.61
N GLU A 271 -1.61 -9.12 -22.92
CA GLU A 271 -1.65 -8.02 -23.91
C GLU A 271 -3.03 -7.38 -23.95
N ASN A 272 -4.08 -8.19 -24.07
CA ASN A 272 -5.46 -7.74 -24.09
C ASN A 272 -5.86 -6.97 -22.81
N ILE A 273 -5.34 -7.36 -21.65
CA ILE A 273 -5.57 -6.62 -20.41
C ILE A 273 -4.72 -5.34 -20.37
N ASN A 274 -3.47 -5.39 -20.83
CA ASN A 274 -2.58 -4.24 -20.83
C ASN A 274 -3.01 -3.15 -21.82
N GLU A 275 -3.60 -3.51 -22.95
CA GLU A 275 -4.21 -2.54 -23.88
C GLU A 275 -5.22 -1.63 -23.15
N LYS A 276 -5.99 -2.16 -22.18
CA LYS A 276 -6.90 -1.34 -21.37
C LYS A 276 -6.18 -0.30 -20.51
N LEU A 277 -4.95 -0.58 -20.05
CA LEU A 277 -4.15 0.42 -19.34
C LEU A 277 -3.85 1.63 -20.22
N GLU A 278 -3.70 1.45 -21.53
CA GLU A 278 -3.33 2.53 -22.44
C GLU A 278 -4.53 3.44 -22.79
N TYR A 279 -5.74 2.87 -22.84
CA TYR A 279 -6.96 3.59 -23.23
C TYR A 279 -7.63 4.39 -22.09
N GLU A 280 -7.44 4.02 -20.82
CA GLU A 280 -8.12 4.66 -19.66
C GLU A 280 -7.26 5.70 -18.91
N ASN A 281 -6.09 6.07 -19.42
CA ASN A 281 -5.19 7.06 -18.78
C ASN A 281 -5.68 8.52 -18.86
N GLU A 282 -6.85 8.81 -19.42
CA GLU A 282 -7.34 10.20 -19.56
C GLU A 282 -7.94 10.77 -18.27
N ASP A 283 -8.45 9.93 -17.34
CA ASP A 283 -9.22 10.40 -16.17
C ASP A 283 -8.58 10.13 -14.78
N ASP A 284 -7.29 9.76 -14.71
CA ASP A 284 -6.55 9.50 -13.44
C ASP A 284 -7.19 8.39 -12.54
N GLU A 285 -8.26 7.71 -12.98
CA GLU A 285 -8.83 6.50 -12.35
C GLU A 285 -8.05 5.23 -12.76
N GLU A 286 -7.84 4.32 -11.81
CA GLU A 286 -7.13 3.08 -12.10
C GLU A 286 -8.04 2.12 -12.89
N PRO A 287 -7.61 1.64 -14.08
CA PRO A 287 -8.43 0.79 -14.92
C PRO A 287 -8.73 -0.54 -14.24
N LYS A 288 -9.96 -1.00 -14.44
CA LYS A 288 -10.47 -2.22 -13.82
C LYS A 288 -10.98 -3.23 -14.85
N VAL A 289 -11.07 -4.48 -14.40
CA VAL A 289 -11.62 -5.59 -15.19
C VAL A 289 -12.70 -6.31 -14.39
N ASP A 290 -13.94 -6.25 -14.87
CA ASP A 290 -15.06 -6.98 -14.31
C ASP A 290 -15.18 -8.41 -14.87
N MET A 291 -16.13 -9.20 -14.37
CA MET A 291 -16.37 -10.57 -14.85
C MET A 291 -16.63 -10.64 -16.37
N LYS A 292 -17.42 -9.72 -16.93
CA LYS A 292 -17.77 -9.75 -18.36
C LYS A 292 -16.54 -9.51 -19.21
N GLU A 293 -15.68 -8.63 -18.76
CA GLU A 293 -14.46 -8.27 -19.43
C GLU A 293 -13.42 -9.37 -19.33
N VAL A 294 -13.28 -10.04 -18.17
CA VAL A 294 -12.45 -11.25 -18.06
C VAL A 294 -12.92 -12.31 -19.05
N VAL A 295 -14.23 -12.56 -19.14
CA VAL A 295 -14.80 -13.52 -20.11
C VAL A 295 -14.47 -13.13 -21.55
N ASN A 296 -14.62 -11.85 -21.90
CA ASN A 296 -14.32 -11.37 -23.25
C ASN A 296 -12.82 -11.50 -23.58
N ILE A 297 -11.94 -11.09 -22.67
CA ILE A 297 -10.48 -11.17 -22.83
C ILE A 297 -10.04 -12.62 -23.05
N LEU A 298 -10.49 -13.54 -22.20
CA LEU A 298 -10.14 -14.96 -22.33
C LEU A 298 -10.68 -15.55 -23.64
N SER A 299 -11.89 -15.14 -24.06
CA SER A 299 -12.47 -15.58 -25.35
C SER A 299 -11.65 -15.09 -26.54
N GLN A 300 -11.20 -13.83 -26.53
CA GLN A 300 -10.34 -13.25 -27.56
C GLN A 300 -8.95 -13.92 -27.61
N SER A 301 -8.44 -14.41 -26.48
CA SER A 301 -7.21 -15.20 -26.40
C SER A 301 -7.40 -16.69 -26.77
N GLY A 302 -8.58 -17.10 -27.23
CA GLY A 302 -8.85 -18.46 -27.70
C GLY A 302 -9.35 -19.43 -26.63
N ILE A 303 -9.79 -18.96 -25.46
CA ILE A 303 -10.42 -19.76 -24.41
C ILE A 303 -11.94 -19.66 -24.54
N GLU A 304 -12.53 -20.55 -25.35
CA GLU A 304 -13.97 -20.58 -25.64
C GLU A 304 -14.80 -21.32 -24.56
N LYS A 305 -14.61 -20.98 -23.29
CA LYS A 305 -15.33 -21.59 -22.15
C LYS A 305 -15.96 -20.54 -21.22
N PRO A 306 -16.86 -19.66 -21.71
CA PRO A 306 -17.36 -18.52 -20.96
C PRO A 306 -18.10 -18.91 -19.67
N GLU A 307 -18.91 -19.97 -19.68
CA GLU A 307 -19.65 -20.41 -18.49
C GLU A 307 -18.73 -20.94 -17.39
N LEU A 308 -17.64 -21.61 -17.77
CA LEU A 308 -16.67 -22.11 -16.80
C LEU A 308 -15.86 -20.97 -16.17
N VAL A 309 -15.53 -19.93 -16.96
CA VAL A 309 -14.91 -18.71 -16.45
C VAL A 309 -15.85 -17.97 -15.48
N LYS A 310 -17.13 -17.80 -15.83
CA LYS A 310 -18.11 -17.15 -14.94
C LYS A 310 -18.25 -17.89 -13.61
N ASN A 311 -18.41 -19.22 -13.66
CA ASN A 311 -18.52 -20.03 -12.45
C ASN A 311 -17.26 -19.91 -11.57
N ALA A 312 -16.07 -19.98 -12.17
CA ALA A 312 -14.81 -19.79 -11.44
C ALA A 312 -14.70 -18.38 -10.84
N PHE A 313 -15.14 -17.35 -11.57
CA PHE A 313 -15.17 -15.98 -11.09
C PHE A 313 -16.12 -15.82 -9.89
N GLU A 314 -17.33 -16.37 -9.97
CA GLU A 314 -18.30 -16.36 -8.88
C GLU A 314 -17.78 -17.10 -7.65
N GLU A 315 -17.16 -18.27 -7.83
CA GLU A 315 -16.62 -19.08 -6.74
C GLU A 315 -15.45 -18.40 -6.02
N VAL A 316 -14.56 -17.75 -6.78
CA VAL A 316 -13.34 -17.12 -6.23
C VAL A 316 -13.62 -15.71 -5.69
N CYS A 317 -14.51 -14.95 -6.33
CA CYS A 317 -14.66 -13.51 -6.12
C CYS A 317 -16.08 -13.03 -5.78
N GLY A 318 -17.13 -13.86 -5.91
CA GLY A 318 -18.50 -13.46 -5.56
C GLY A 318 -19.32 -12.78 -6.68
N GLY A 319 -18.77 -12.62 -7.88
CA GLY A 319 -19.49 -12.24 -9.11
C GLY A 319 -19.58 -10.74 -9.42
N ASP A 320 -19.49 -9.86 -8.42
CA ASP A 320 -19.53 -8.39 -8.56
C ASP A 320 -18.15 -7.72 -8.39
N TYR A 321 -17.09 -8.52 -8.30
CA TYR A 321 -15.73 -8.04 -8.10
C TYR A 321 -15.16 -7.35 -9.35
N GLU A 322 -14.33 -6.34 -9.14
CA GLU A 322 -13.58 -5.64 -10.19
C GLU A 322 -12.08 -5.71 -9.89
N PHE A 323 -11.30 -6.36 -10.75
CA PHE A 323 -9.85 -6.45 -10.61
C PHE A 323 -9.17 -5.16 -11.06
N LYS A 324 -8.22 -4.65 -10.28
CA LYS A 324 -7.36 -3.57 -10.75
C LYS A 324 -6.36 -4.13 -11.75
N VAL A 325 -6.30 -3.58 -12.96
CA VAL A 325 -5.44 -4.11 -14.02
C VAL A 325 -3.97 -4.23 -13.57
N LYS A 326 -3.45 -3.19 -12.92
CA LYS A 326 -2.07 -3.14 -12.41
C LYS A 326 -1.71 -4.26 -11.40
N ASN A 327 -2.71 -4.87 -10.76
CA ASN A 327 -2.50 -5.93 -9.75
C ASN A 327 -2.46 -7.31 -10.42
N ILE A 328 -3.24 -7.51 -11.48
CA ILE A 328 -3.38 -8.79 -12.18
C ILE A 328 -2.44 -8.94 -13.38
N VAL A 329 -1.97 -7.83 -13.95
CA VAL A 329 -1.03 -7.82 -15.08
C VAL A 329 0.41 -7.63 -14.57
N PRO A 330 1.35 -8.51 -14.94
CA PRO A 330 2.76 -8.31 -14.64
C PRO A 330 3.34 -7.14 -15.46
N ASP A 331 4.41 -6.52 -14.97
CA ASP A 331 5.12 -5.45 -15.68
C ASP A 331 5.59 -5.95 -17.07
N PHE A 332 5.06 -5.35 -18.13
CA PHE A 332 5.28 -5.74 -19.52
C PHE A 332 6.71 -5.50 -20.00
N GLU A 333 7.35 -4.47 -19.46
CA GLU A 333 8.67 -4.01 -19.86
C GLU A 333 9.80 -4.68 -19.06
N ARG A 334 9.44 -5.33 -17.94
CA ARG A 334 10.42 -5.98 -17.05
C ARG A 334 10.23 -7.49 -17.04
N ARG A 335 11.34 -8.22 -16.83
CA ARG A 335 11.31 -9.68 -16.64
C ARG A 335 10.51 -9.99 -15.37
N SER A 336 9.28 -10.46 -15.53
CA SER A 336 8.28 -10.50 -14.46
C SER A 336 7.47 -11.81 -14.41
N VAL A 337 7.50 -12.62 -15.48
CA VAL A 337 6.85 -13.93 -15.53
C VAL A 337 7.88 -15.02 -15.26
N LYS A 338 7.53 -15.95 -14.36
CA LYS A 338 8.38 -17.10 -14.01
C LYS A 338 7.92 -18.35 -14.73
N ILE A 339 8.86 -19.07 -15.31
CA ILE A 339 8.69 -20.42 -15.85
C ILE A 339 9.64 -21.31 -15.04
N GLU A 340 9.09 -22.24 -14.26
CA GLU A 340 9.88 -22.99 -13.30
C GLU A 340 9.47 -24.46 -13.15
N ASN A 341 10.42 -25.25 -12.69
CA ASN A 341 10.23 -26.60 -12.14
C ASN A 341 11.24 -26.79 -10.99
N ASP A 342 11.35 -28.00 -10.45
CA ASP A 342 12.23 -28.29 -9.30
C ASP A 342 13.71 -27.92 -9.50
N ASN A 343 14.18 -27.82 -10.75
CA ASN A 343 15.61 -27.64 -11.06
C ASN A 343 15.91 -26.39 -11.89
N ILE A 344 14.90 -25.72 -12.46
CA ILE A 344 15.06 -24.64 -13.42
C ILE A 344 14.15 -23.47 -13.02
N ASN A 345 14.68 -22.25 -13.06
CA ASN A 345 13.92 -21.02 -12.92
C ASN A 345 14.29 -20.05 -14.04
N ILE A 346 13.34 -19.75 -14.91
CA ILE A 346 13.51 -18.82 -16.04
C ILE A 346 12.56 -17.64 -15.82
N THR A 347 13.08 -16.42 -15.97
CA THR A 347 12.26 -15.21 -15.92
C THR A 347 12.26 -14.51 -17.28
N ILE A 348 11.07 -14.25 -17.81
CA ILE A 348 10.86 -13.64 -19.12
C ILE A 348 9.87 -12.47 -19.01
N THR A 349 9.96 -11.51 -19.95
CA THR A 349 8.95 -10.46 -20.08
C THR A 349 7.65 -11.04 -20.64
N PRO A 350 6.47 -10.52 -20.26
CA PRO A 350 5.18 -10.99 -20.76
C PRO A 350 5.09 -11.02 -22.30
N GLY A 351 5.57 -9.97 -22.98
CA GLY A 351 5.54 -9.86 -24.44
C GLY A 351 6.46 -10.81 -25.22
N ASN A 352 7.29 -11.60 -24.52
CA ASN A 352 8.17 -12.59 -25.14
C ASN A 352 7.73 -14.04 -24.84
N LEU A 353 6.59 -14.27 -24.18
CA LEU A 353 6.12 -15.61 -23.85
C LEU A 353 5.88 -16.48 -25.10
N ASN A 354 5.53 -15.89 -26.24
CA ASN A 354 5.36 -16.54 -27.53
C ASN A 354 6.65 -17.20 -28.08
N THR A 355 7.81 -16.80 -27.58
CA THR A 355 9.10 -17.42 -27.93
C THR A 355 9.31 -18.76 -27.23
N VAL A 356 8.50 -19.07 -26.22
CA VAL A 356 8.63 -20.27 -25.39
C VAL A 356 7.63 -21.33 -25.82
N LYS A 357 8.11 -22.57 -26.01
CA LYS A 357 7.26 -23.73 -26.30
C LYS A 357 7.75 -24.95 -25.54
N GLN A 358 6.84 -25.68 -24.91
CA GLN A 358 7.14 -27.03 -24.45
C GLN A 358 6.92 -28.00 -25.60
N ILE A 359 7.99 -28.67 -26.04
CA ILE A 359 7.97 -29.61 -27.16
C ILE A 359 8.47 -30.98 -26.72
N ARG A 360 8.30 -31.98 -27.60
CA ARG A 360 9.03 -33.24 -27.51
C ARG A 360 10.00 -33.32 -28.67
N ASP A 361 11.24 -33.70 -28.37
CA ASP A 361 12.24 -33.95 -29.40
C ASP A 361 11.99 -35.29 -30.13
N LYS A 362 12.88 -35.62 -31.07
CA LYS A 362 12.82 -36.87 -31.85
C LYS A 362 12.86 -38.12 -30.98
N ASP A 363 13.45 -38.02 -29.78
CA ASP A 363 13.57 -39.10 -28.80
C ASP A 363 12.39 -39.12 -27.79
N GLY A 364 11.40 -38.23 -27.95
CA GLY A 364 10.23 -38.12 -27.08
C GLY A 364 10.48 -37.40 -25.74
N ARG A 365 11.67 -36.84 -25.52
CA ARG A 365 12.04 -36.12 -24.30
C ARG A 365 11.37 -34.76 -24.28
N LYS A 366 10.86 -34.33 -23.11
CA LYS A 366 10.29 -33.00 -22.94
C LYS A 366 11.41 -31.97 -22.99
N CYS A 367 11.27 -31.00 -23.88
CA CYS A 367 12.20 -29.88 -24.02
C CYS A 367 11.42 -28.57 -23.87
N LEU A 368 12.09 -27.55 -23.32
CA LEU A 368 11.62 -26.19 -23.38
C LEU A 368 12.39 -25.49 -24.49
N LEU A 369 11.72 -25.22 -25.61
CA LEU A 369 12.26 -24.45 -26.71
C LEU A 369 12.07 -22.97 -26.40
N ILE A 370 13.15 -22.19 -26.44
CA ILE A 370 13.12 -20.73 -26.33
C ILE A 370 13.77 -20.19 -27.60
N VAL A 371 12.99 -19.48 -28.41
CA VAL A 371 13.51 -18.83 -29.62
C VAL A 371 14.33 -17.61 -29.19
N LEU A 372 15.62 -17.60 -29.54
CA LEU A 372 16.56 -16.55 -29.17
C LEU A 372 16.70 -15.53 -30.29
N ASN A 373 16.69 -14.25 -29.94
CA ASN A 373 17.02 -13.15 -30.85
C ASN A 373 18.50 -12.73 -30.74
N GLU A 374 19.14 -13.08 -29.63
CA GLU A 374 20.52 -12.73 -29.30
C GLU A 374 21.21 -13.94 -28.65
N ASP A 375 22.54 -13.93 -28.67
CA ASP A 375 23.34 -14.97 -28.00
C ASP A 375 23.11 -14.95 -26.49
N VAL A 376 23.08 -16.14 -25.90
CA VAL A 376 22.95 -16.34 -24.45
C VAL A 376 24.30 -16.70 -23.83
N THR A 377 24.49 -16.36 -22.56
CA THR A 377 25.76 -16.57 -21.84
C THR A 377 25.59 -17.42 -20.59
N ILE A 378 26.64 -18.18 -20.26
CA ILE A 378 26.83 -18.86 -18.97
C ILE A 378 28.03 -18.20 -18.30
N ASP A 379 27.81 -17.52 -17.17
CA ASP A 379 28.87 -16.80 -16.43
C ASP A 379 29.74 -15.90 -17.33
N GLY A 380 29.12 -15.27 -18.35
CA GLY A 380 29.79 -14.40 -19.32
C GLY A 380 30.45 -15.10 -20.52
N LEU A 381 30.36 -16.42 -20.61
CA LEU A 381 30.80 -17.21 -21.77
C LEU A 381 29.63 -17.43 -22.72
N ASN A 382 29.77 -17.09 -24.00
CA ASN A 382 28.76 -17.36 -25.02
C ASN A 382 28.54 -18.87 -25.16
N ILE A 383 27.27 -19.28 -25.21
CA ILE A 383 26.91 -20.66 -25.55
C ILE A 383 27.15 -20.88 -27.05
N GLU A 384 27.78 -21.99 -27.41
CA GLU A 384 27.99 -22.36 -28.82
C GLU A 384 26.68 -22.80 -29.49
N THR A 385 26.39 -22.26 -30.68
CA THR A 385 25.20 -22.61 -31.45
C THR A 385 25.39 -23.92 -32.19
N GLU A 386 24.69 -24.97 -31.77
CA GLU A 386 24.66 -26.26 -32.48
C GLU A 386 23.62 -26.26 -33.61
N ASN A 387 24.05 -26.51 -34.84
CA ASN A 387 23.13 -26.65 -35.98
C ASN A 387 22.54 -28.07 -36.02
N GLN A 388 21.32 -28.26 -35.50
CA GLN A 388 20.58 -29.51 -35.70
C GLN A 388 19.80 -29.49 -37.02
N ASN A 389 20.06 -30.48 -37.89
CA ASN A 389 19.21 -30.77 -39.03
C ASN A 389 17.89 -31.39 -38.54
N TYR A 390 16.81 -30.61 -38.61
CA TYR A 390 15.46 -31.04 -38.25
C TYR A 390 14.96 -32.21 -39.11
#